data_AF-A0A434CHT0-F1
#
_entry.id   AF-A0A434CHT0-F1
#
_cell.length_a   1.000
_cell.length_b   1.000
_cell.length_c   1.000
_cell.angle_alpha   90.00
_cell.angle_beta   90.00
_cell.angle_gamma   90.00
#
_symmetry.space_group_name_H-M   'P 1'
#
loop_
_entity.id
_entity.type
_entity.pdbx_description
1 polymer ?
#
loop_
_entity_poly.entity_id
_entity_poly.type
_entity_poly.pdbx_seq_one_letter_code
_entity_poly.pdbx_strand_id
1 'polypeptide(L)'
;QPGILDVLRGEYAFEAVSHYAAGSNVAVLGRGRSKAVFQEAHGIYFAQQMLARASRSFELVVIDGGALADNLNASPLVAMADEIVLVATLNATPMRDVTTTAQAVSVMGRLPTAALLVDEAA
;
A
#
# COMPACT_ATOMS: atom_id res chain seq x y z
N GLN A 1 8.30 5.17 14.67
CA GLN A 1 7.71 6.51 14.46
C GLN A 1 6.29 6.33 13.92
N PRO A 2 5.39 7.32 14.07
CA PRO A 2 4.06 7.28 13.43
C PRO A 2 4.16 7.19 11.90
N GLY A 3 3.15 6.63 11.24
CA GLY A 3 3.11 6.43 9.78
C GLY A 3 1.75 5.92 9.29
N ILE A 4 1.72 5.19 8.17
CA ILE A 4 0.47 4.83 7.49
C ILE A 4 -0.49 4.07 8.39
N LEU A 5 0.00 3.12 9.17
CA LEU A 5 -0.84 2.36 10.10
C LEU A 5 -1.45 3.23 11.20
N ASP A 6 -0.83 4.36 11.54
CA ASP A 6 -1.35 5.30 12.52
C ASP A 6 -2.43 6.21 11.91
N VAL A 7 -2.27 6.57 10.62
CA VAL A 7 -3.28 7.30 9.83
C VAL A 7 -4.52 6.45 9.60
N LEU A 8 -4.34 5.18 9.21
CA LEU A 8 -5.45 4.23 9.00
C LEU A 8 -6.24 3.91 10.28
N ARG A 9 -5.67 4.22 11.45
CA ARG A 9 -6.34 4.10 12.75
C ARG A 9 -6.94 5.42 13.24
N GLY A 10 -6.81 6.49 12.45
CA GLY A 10 -7.28 7.84 12.81
C GLY A 10 -6.49 8.51 13.92
N GLU A 11 -5.32 7.99 14.30
CA GLU A 11 -4.53 8.54 15.40
C GLU A 11 -3.68 9.74 14.96
N TYR A 12 -3.36 9.82 13.67
CA TYR A 12 -2.53 10.89 13.10
C TYR A 12 -3.13 11.39 11.78
N ALA A 13 -3.02 12.69 11.54
CA ALA A 13 -3.31 13.26 10.23
C ALA A 13 -2.24 12.84 9.22
N PHE A 14 -2.63 12.66 7.96
CA PHE A 14 -1.75 12.27 6.87
C PHE A 14 -0.56 13.22 6.71
N GLU A 15 -0.79 14.53 6.78
CA GLU A 15 0.22 15.57 6.64
C GLU A 15 1.22 15.59 7.79
N ALA A 16 0.82 15.12 8.98
CA ALA A 16 1.69 15.12 10.16
C ALA A 16 2.78 14.05 10.07
N VAL A 17 2.60 13.04 9.21
CA VAL A 17 3.50 11.89 9.07
C VAL A 17 4.05 11.73 7.64
N SER A 18 3.72 12.68 6.76
CA SER A 18 4.24 12.77 5.39
C SER A 18 5.37 13.78 5.35
N HIS A 19 6.53 13.38 4.83
CA HIS A 19 7.72 14.20 4.80
C HIS A 19 8.35 14.21 3.42
N TYR A 20 8.64 15.40 2.89
CA TYR A 20 9.40 15.52 1.65
C TYR A 20 10.84 15.06 1.86
N ALA A 21 11.33 14.24 0.93
CA ALA A 21 12.75 13.93 0.86
C ALA A 21 13.53 15.20 0.51
N ALA A 22 14.69 15.41 1.16
CA ALA A 22 15.48 16.61 0.95
C ALA A 22 15.86 16.79 -0.53
N GLY A 23 15.53 17.96 -1.09
CA GLY A 23 15.83 18.28 -2.49
C GLY A 23 14.95 17.56 -3.52
N SER A 24 13.80 17.02 -3.12
CA SER A 24 12.92 16.26 -4.00
C SER A 24 11.45 16.63 -3.79
N ASN A 25 10.65 16.47 -4.84
CA ASN A 25 9.19 16.63 -4.81
C ASN A 25 8.46 15.34 -4.36
N VAL A 26 9.21 14.37 -3.85
CA VAL A 26 8.69 13.09 -3.35
C VAL A 26 8.45 13.21 -1.86
N ALA A 27 7.19 13.07 -1.45
CA ALA A 27 6.85 12.87 -0.05
C ALA A 27 6.87 11.37 0.28
N VAL A 28 7.49 11.03 1.40
CA VAL A 28 7.59 9.67 1.91
C VAL A 28 6.80 9.59 3.21
N LEU A 29 6.14 8.45 3.40
CA LEU A 29 5.36 8.16 4.58
C LEU A 29 5.69 6.74 5.04
N GLY A 30 6.24 6.63 6.25
CA GLY A 30 6.69 5.35 6.79
C GLY A 30 5.55 4.41 7.15
N ARG A 31 5.86 3.13 7.37
CA ARG A 31 4.88 2.11 7.78
C ARG A 31 4.11 2.47 9.06
N GLY A 32 4.76 3.17 9.99
CA GLY A 32 4.17 3.48 11.29
C GLY A 32 4.35 2.36 12.31
N ARG A 33 3.70 2.51 13.47
CA ARG A 33 3.84 1.55 14.58
C ARG A 33 3.14 0.23 14.25
N SER A 34 3.80 -0.90 14.56
CA SER A 34 3.26 -2.26 14.40
C SER A 34 2.15 -2.54 15.42
N LYS A 35 0.99 -1.92 15.21
CA LYS A 35 -0.27 -2.14 15.92
C LYS A 35 -1.32 -2.43 14.86
N ALA A 36 -2.07 -3.53 15.05
CA ALA A 36 -3.10 -3.93 14.10
C ALA A 36 -4.14 -2.81 13.90
N VAL A 37 -4.60 -2.64 12.66
CA VAL A 37 -5.75 -1.77 12.35
C VAL A 37 -6.99 -2.49 12.86
N PHE A 38 -7.35 -2.23 14.12
CA PHE A 38 -8.53 -2.83 14.72
C PHE A 38 -9.78 -2.16 14.13
N GLN A 39 -10.64 -2.98 13.52
CA GLN A 39 -11.94 -2.66 12.90
C GLN A 39 -11.86 -2.20 11.43
N GLU A 40 -12.22 -3.13 10.54
CA GLU A 40 -12.22 -3.00 9.08
C GLU A 40 -12.99 -1.76 8.58
N ALA A 41 -14.18 -1.50 9.14
CA ALA A 41 -14.99 -0.33 8.79
C ALA A 41 -14.29 1.01 9.08
N HIS A 42 -13.54 1.10 10.18
CA HIS A 42 -12.75 2.30 10.49
C HIS A 42 -11.53 2.41 9.58
N GLY A 43 -10.86 1.29 9.29
CA GLY A 43 -9.74 1.25 8.35
C GLY A 43 -10.12 1.78 6.96
N ILE A 44 -11.29 1.38 6.44
CA ILE A 44 -11.82 1.86 5.16
C ILE A 44 -12.11 3.37 5.21
N TYR A 45 -12.78 3.85 6.26
CA TYR A 45 -13.10 5.27 6.39
C TYR A 45 -11.83 6.14 6.40
N PHE A 46 -10.81 5.78 7.18
CA PHE A 46 -9.58 6.56 7.24
C PHE A 46 -8.71 6.39 5.99
N ALA A 47 -8.71 5.21 5.34
CA ALA A 47 -8.10 5.03 4.03
C ALA A 47 -8.73 5.97 2.98
N GLN A 48 -10.06 6.08 2.98
CA GLN A 48 -10.80 6.98 2.09
C GLN A 48 -10.40 8.44 2.29
N GLN A 49 -10.38 8.91 3.54
CA GLN A 49 -9.98 10.28 3.85
C GLN A 49 -8.52 10.54 3.46
N MET A 50 -7.62 9.60 3.77
CA MET A 50 -6.21 9.70 3.43
C MET A 50 -5.99 9.77 1.92
N LEU A 51 -6.58 8.85 1.15
CA LEU A 51 -6.42 8.80 -0.30
C LEU A 51 -7.04 10.02 -0.98
N ALA A 52 -8.22 10.47 -0.53
CA ALA A 52 -8.82 11.70 -1.04
C ALA A 52 -7.94 12.92 -0.77
N ARG A 53 -7.21 12.94 0.36
CA ARG A 53 -6.26 14.02 0.66
C ARG A 53 -5.00 13.91 -0.19
N ALA A 54 -4.46 12.70 -0.34
CA ALA A 54 -3.28 12.43 -1.15
C ALA A 54 -3.52 12.78 -2.62
N SER A 55 -4.67 12.41 -3.20
CA SER A 55 -4.99 12.70 -4.61
C SER A 55 -5.15 14.20 -4.92
N ARG A 56 -5.45 15.03 -3.92
CA ARG A 56 -5.46 16.50 -4.07
C ARG A 56 -4.06 17.13 -3.96
N SER A 57 -3.09 16.39 -3.45
CA SER A 57 -1.77 16.91 -3.09
C SER A 57 -0.64 16.34 -3.96
N PHE A 58 -0.88 15.18 -4.59
CA PHE A 58 0.08 14.45 -5.40
C PHE A 58 -0.55 14.00 -6.71
N GLU A 59 0.22 14.12 -7.78
CA GLU A 59 -0.17 13.62 -9.11
C GLU A 59 -0.13 12.08 -9.19
N LEU A 60 0.71 11.46 -8.35
CA LEU A 60 0.88 10.02 -8.25
C LEU A 60 1.09 9.62 -6.79
N VAL A 61 0.36 8.60 -6.34
CA VAL A 61 0.51 8.00 -5.02
C VAL A 61 0.89 6.53 -5.21
N VAL A 62 2.08 6.15 -4.76
CA VAL A 62 2.54 4.77 -4.78
C VAL A 62 2.47 4.19 -3.37
N ILE A 63 1.84 3.03 -3.25
CA ILE A 63 1.71 2.31 -1.99
C ILE A 63 2.45 0.99 -2.14
N ASP A 64 3.47 0.79 -1.33
CA ASP A 64 4.08 -0.53 -1.17
C ASP A 64 3.15 -1.41 -0.32
N GLY A 65 2.49 -2.36 -0.99
CA GLY A 65 1.60 -3.34 -0.36
C GLY A 65 2.35 -4.47 0.35
N GLY A 66 3.64 -4.65 0.08
CA GLY A 66 4.40 -5.83 0.49
C GLY A 66 3.77 -7.15 0.00
N ALA A 67 4.05 -8.23 0.73
CA ALA A 67 3.42 -9.53 0.50
C ALA A 67 1.96 -9.49 0.95
N LEU A 68 1.03 -9.19 0.03
CA LEU A 68 -0.40 -9.03 0.34
C LEU A 68 -1.05 -10.29 0.91
N ALA A 69 -0.50 -11.48 0.61
CA ALA A 69 -0.93 -12.74 1.21
C ALA A 69 -0.81 -12.73 2.75
N ASP A 70 0.19 -12.02 3.28
CA ASP A 70 0.48 -11.93 4.72
C ASP A 70 0.14 -10.55 5.31
N ASN A 71 -0.30 -9.60 4.47
CA ASN A 71 -0.51 -8.21 4.86
C ASN A 71 -1.98 -7.77 4.76
N LEU A 72 -2.80 -8.27 5.68
CA LEU A 72 -4.21 -7.86 5.77
C LEU A 72 -4.39 -6.38 6.14
N ASN A 73 -3.38 -5.72 6.74
CA ASN A 73 -3.47 -4.30 7.07
C ASN A 73 -3.52 -3.40 5.82
N ALA A 74 -3.08 -3.90 4.67
CA ALA A 74 -3.15 -3.20 3.40
C ALA A 74 -4.52 -3.33 2.70
N SER A 75 -5.42 -4.19 3.18
CA SER A 75 -6.68 -4.49 2.50
C SER A 75 -7.53 -3.24 2.19
N PRO A 76 -7.66 -2.23 3.09
CA PRO A 76 -8.45 -1.04 2.77
C PRO A 76 -7.83 -0.21 1.64
N LEU A 77 -6.50 -0.22 1.52
CA LEU A 77 -5.78 0.47 0.45
C LEU A 77 -5.90 -0.28 -0.88
N VAL A 78 -5.80 -1.61 -0.85
CA VAL A 78 -5.98 -2.47 -2.04
C VAL A 78 -7.37 -2.29 -2.63
N ALA A 79 -8.42 -2.31 -1.79
CA ALA A 79 -9.80 -2.11 -2.24
C ALA A 79 -10.00 -0.79 -3.01
N MET A 80 -9.19 0.21 -2.68
CA MET A 80 -9.30 1.58 -3.16
C MET A 80 -8.29 1.99 -4.24
N ALA A 81 -7.23 1.22 -4.47
CA ALA A 81 -6.18 1.57 -5.43
C ALA A 81 -6.76 1.65 -6.85
N ASP A 82 -6.37 2.63 -7.66
CA ASP A 82 -6.81 2.65 -9.06
C ASP A 82 -6.19 1.48 -9.84
N GLU A 83 -4.89 1.28 -9.65
CA GLU A 83 -4.07 0.27 -10.30
C GLU A 83 -3.38 -0.64 -9.28
N ILE A 84 -3.22 -1.92 -9.61
CA ILE A 84 -2.52 -2.91 -8.78
C ILE A 84 -1.49 -3.61 -9.65
N VAL A 85 -0.21 -3.34 -9.37
CA VAL A 85 0.92 -3.98 -10.06
C VAL A 85 1.46 -5.10 -9.20
N LEU A 86 1.46 -6.33 -9.71
CA LEU A 86 2.20 -7.43 -9.11
C LEU A 86 3.67 -7.37 -9.54
N VAL A 87 4.57 -7.35 -8.58
CA VAL A 87 6.02 -7.33 -8.83
C VAL A 87 6.61 -8.68 -8.46
N ALA A 88 7.38 -9.26 -9.37
CA ALA A 88 8.14 -10.50 -9.15
C ALA A 88 9.58 -10.29 -9.62
N THR A 89 10.54 -10.90 -8.93
CA THR A 89 11.94 -10.89 -9.32
C THR A 89 12.28 -12.20 -10.05
N LEU A 90 12.88 -12.08 -11.23
CA LEU A 90 13.32 -13.20 -12.05
C LEU A 90 14.27 -14.10 -11.26
N ASN A 91 14.05 -15.42 -11.31
CA ASN A 91 14.82 -16.43 -10.56
C ASN A 91 14.76 -16.35 -9.02
N ALA A 92 14.06 -15.37 -8.44
CA ALA A 92 13.94 -15.21 -6.99
C ALA A 92 12.52 -15.40 -6.46
N THR A 93 11.50 -14.85 -7.14
CA THR A 93 10.09 -14.99 -6.72
C THR A 93 9.48 -16.28 -7.27
N PRO A 94 9.08 -17.24 -6.43
CA PRO A 94 8.41 -18.45 -6.87
C PRO A 94 7.04 -18.18 -7.51
N MET A 95 6.68 -18.92 -8.57
CA MET A 95 5.36 -18.81 -9.22
C MET A 95 4.18 -19.04 -8.27
N ARG A 96 4.36 -19.89 -7.26
CA ARG A 96 3.35 -20.10 -6.21
C ARG A 96 3.06 -18.81 -5.44
N ASP A 97 4.07 -18.00 -5.14
CA ASP A 97 3.92 -16.79 -4.33
C ASP A 97 3.24 -15.69 -5.15
N VAL A 98 3.53 -15.62 -6.45
CA VAL A 98 2.79 -14.78 -7.42
C VAL A 98 1.31 -15.17 -7.45
N THR A 99 1.02 -16.48 -7.52
CA THR A 99 -0.35 -16.99 -7.56
C THR A 99 -1.10 -16.70 -6.26
N THR A 100 -0.47 -16.95 -5.12
CA THR A 100 -1.05 -16.67 -3.79
C THR A 100 -1.32 -15.18 -3.60
N THR A 101 -0.42 -14.32 -4.06
CA THR A 101 -0.62 -12.86 -4.00
C THR A 101 -1.77 -12.43 -4.89
N ALA A 102 -1.87 -12.96 -6.12
CA ALA A 102 -3.00 -12.69 -7.01
C ALA A 102 -4.34 -13.14 -6.41
N GLN A 103 -4.37 -14.29 -5.75
CA GLN A 103 -5.54 -14.79 -5.02
C GLN A 103 -5.91 -13.88 -3.84
N ALA A 104 -4.92 -13.40 -3.07
CA ALA A 104 -5.16 -12.47 -1.97
C ALA A 104 -5.80 -11.16 -2.47
N VAL A 105 -5.30 -10.60 -3.58
CA VAL A 105 -5.90 -9.43 -4.24
C VAL A 105 -7.35 -9.72 -4.68
N SER A 106 -7.60 -10.91 -5.22
CA SER A 106 -8.96 -11.36 -5.60
C SER A 106 -9.91 -11.45 -4.41
N VAL A 107 -9.44 -11.96 -3.27
CA VAL A 107 -10.23 -12.00 -2.02
C VAL A 107 -10.55 -10.59 -1.52
N MET A 108 -9.65 -9.63 -1.74
CA MET A 108 -9.88 -8.21 -1.45
C MET A 108 -10.80 -7.52 -2.49
N GLY A 109 -11.42 -8.28 -3.39
CA GLY A 109 -12.41 -7.80 -4.36
C GLY A 109 -11.81 -7.08 -5.56
N ARG A 110 -10.50 -7.22 -5.79
CA ARG A 110 -9.79 -6.57 -6.90
C ARG A 110 -9.08 -7.59 -7.77
N LEU A 111 -8.59 -7.16 -8.92
CA LEU A 111 -7.69 -7.97 -9.75
C LEU A 111 -6.41 -7.17 -10.00
N PRO A 112 -5.25 -7.84 -10.12
CA PRO A 112 -4.05 -7.21 -10.65
C PRO A 112 -4.34 -6.57 -12.00
N THR A 113 -3.89 -5.33 -12.19
CA THR A 113 -4.04 -4.61 -13.45
C THR A 113 -2.82 -4.76 -14.34
N ALA A 114 -1.65 -4.97 -13.73
CA ALA A 114 -0.42 -5.27 -14.44
C ALA A 114 0.48 -6.21 -13.65
N ALA A 115 1.48 -6.77 -14.34
CA ALA A 115 2.57 -7.51 -13.73
C ALA A 115 3.91 -6.95 -14.22
N LEU A 116 4.88 -6.86 -13.30
CA LEU A 116 6.25 -6.44 -13.56
C LEU A 116 7.19 -7.55 -13.14
N LEU A 117 7.99 -8.05 -14.08
CA LEU A 117 9.08 -8.98 -13.82
C LEU A 117 10.40 -8.19 -13.82
N VAL A 118 11.06 -8.16 -12.66
CA VAL A 118 12.34 -7.46 -12.46
C VAL A 118 13.48 -8.44 -12.64
N ASP A 119 14.43 -8.12 -13.50
CA ASP A 119 15.72 -8.80 -13.57
C ASP A 119 16.77 -7.95 -12.85
N GLU A 120 17.20 -8.38 -11.67
CA GLU A 120 18.21 -7.65 -10.88
C GLU A 120 19.63 -7.76 -11.48
N ALA A 121 19.84 -8.63 -12.46
CA ALA A 121 21.13 -8.80 -13.14
C ALA A 121 21.27 -7.91 -14.39
N ALA A 122 20.22 -7.16 -14.77
CA ALA A 122 20.17 -6.32 -15.97
C ALA A 122 20.68 -4.89 -15.76
#